data_AF-A0A7Y2C6B7-F1
#
_entry.id   AF-A0A7Y2C6B7-F1
#
_cell.length_a   1.000
_cell.length_b   1.000
_cell.length_c   1.000
_cell.angle_alpha   90.00
_cell.angle_beta   90.00
_cell.angle_gamma   90.00
#
_symmetry.space_group_name_H-M   'P 1'
#
loop_
_entity.id
_entity.type
_entity.pdbx_description
1 polymer ?
#
loop_
_entity_poly.entity_id
_entity_poly.type
_entity_poly.pdbx_seq_one_letter_code
_entity_poly.pdbx_strand_id
1 'polypeptide(L)'
;MNTIGDNLSAVVRSDSFREADGPVLLIHGGAWDIPDSELADYRSGLEIALSCGRDSLAAREPADVVVMKVIVALEDSGSFDAGRGSVLRQDQTAVLDAGIMRGSDLAFGAIGAVRRVRNPIQ
;
A
#
# COMPACT_ATOMS: atom_id res chain seq x y z
N MET A 1 -11.16 -32.41 -20.77
CA MET A 1 -11.93 -32.47 -19.49
C MET A 1 -11.08 -31.81 -18.42
N ASN A 2 -11.62 -30.72 -17.86
CA ASN A 2 -11.33 -30.01 -16.60
C ASN A 2 -9.93 -29.38 -16.39
N THR A 3 -9.78 -28.07 -16.64
CA THR A 3 -10.00 -26.87 -15.75
C THR A 3 -8.74 -26.57 -14.93
N ILE A 4 -7.88 -25.61 -15.28
CA ILE A 4 -7.97 -24.16 -15.01
C ILE A 4 -8.81 -23.85 -13.75
N GLY A 5 -8.14 -23.52 -12.65
CA GLY A 5 -8.73 -23.02 -11.41
C GLY A 5 -7.99 -23.57 -10.20
N ASP A 6 -7.32 -22.67 -9.45
CA ASP A 6 -6.97 -22.77 -8.01
C ASP A 6 -5.62 -22.12 -7.67
N ASN A 7 -5.37 -20.89 -8.13
CA ASN A 7 -4.20 -20.12 -7.65
C ASN A 7 -4.51 -18.69 -7.21
N LEU A 8 -5.75 -18.42 -6.79
CA LEU A 8 -6.12 -17.15 -6.16
C LEU A 8 -7.28 -17.33 -5.19
N SER A 9 -6.96 -17.79 -3.97
CA SER A 9 -7.70 -17.44 -2.75
C SER A 9 -6.96 -17.99 -1.54
N ALA A 10 -5.84 -17.37 -1.18
CA ALA A 10 -5.34 -17.51 0.18
C ALA A 10 -6.27 -16.72 1.10
N VAL A 11 -7.44 -17.30 1.42
CA VAL A 11 -8.26 -16.83 2.53
C VAL A 11 -7.47 -17.10 3.79
N VAL A 12 -6.88 -16.05 4.36
CA VAL A 12 -6.19 -16.12 5.64
C VAL A 12 -7.24 -16.41 6.71
N ARG A 13 -7.23 -17.63 7.25
CA ARG A 13 -8.06 -18.04 8.40
C ARG A 13 -7.28 -17.79 9.68
N SER A 14 -7.96 -17.43 10.77
CA SER A 14 -7.36 -17.23 12.10
C SER A 14 -6.49 -18.42 12.52
N ASP A 15 -6.84 -19.61 12.08
CA ASP A 15 -6.23 -20.88 12.52
C ASP A 15 -5.05 -21.29 11.62
N SER A 16 -4.75 -20.48 10.59
CA SER A 16 -3.67 -20.73 9.61
C SER A 16 -2.45 -19.82 9.77
N PHE A 17 -2.40 -19.02 10.83
CA PHE A 17 -1.19 -18.29 11.20
C PHE A 17 -0.18 -19.28 11.81
N ARG A 18 0.83 -19.63 11.02
CA ARG A 18 2.06 -20.16 11.61
C ARG A 18 2.73 -19.05 12.36
N GLU A 19 3.16 -19.33 13.59
CA GLU A 19 4.07 -18.47 14.33
C GLU A 19 5.31 -18.28 13.45
N ALA A 20 5.47 -17.07 12.93
CA ALA A 20 6.57 -16.71 12.05
C ALA A 20 7.52 -15.84 12.87
N ASP A 21 8.78 -16.26 12.94
CA ASP A 21 9.82 -15.44 13.52
C ASP A 21 10.04 -14.20 12.63
N GLY A 22 9.75 -13.01 13.17
CA GLY A 22 10.06 -11.75 12.51
C GLY A 22 8.89 -10.78 12.35
N PRO A 23 9.13 -9.64 11.69
CA PRO A 23 8.13 -8.60 11.51
C PRO A 23 7.05 -9.01 10.50
N VAL A 24 5.81 -8.61 10.77
CA VAL A 24 4.68 -8.76 9.84
C VAL A 24 4.44 -7.42 9.14
N LEU A 25 4.33 -7.45 7.81
CA LEU A 25 3.92 -6.31 7.00
C LEU A 25 2.58 -6.62 6.33
N LEU A 26 1.61 -5.73 6.53
CA LEU A 26 0.30 -5.75 5.89
C LEU A 26 0.11 -4.43 5.13
N ILE A 27 -0.41 -4.51 3.91
CA ILE A 27 -0.68 -3.35 3.05
C ILE A 27 -2.08 -3.48 2.44
N HIS A 28 -2.67 -2.36 2.00
CA HIS A 28 -3.91 -2.34 1.21
C HIS A 28 -3.83 -1.30 0.10
N GLY A 29 -4.56 -1.53 -1.00
CA GLY A 29 -4.66 -0.60 -2.13
C GLY A 29 -5.90 0.29 -2.10
N GLY A 30 -6.79 0.09 -1.13
CA GLY A 30 -8.10 0.74 -1.05
C GLY A 30 -9.24 -0.28 -1.06
N ALA A 31 -10.47 0.18 -0.86
CA ALA A 31 -11.66 -0.66 -0.80
C ALA A 31 -12.76 -0.07 -1.70
N TRP A 32 -13.07 -0.77 -2.79
CA TRP A 32 -14.04 -0.37 -3.81
C TRP A 32 -14.38 -1.60 -4.69
N ASP A 33 -15.38 -1.48 -5.56
CA ASP A 33 -15.75 -2.47 -6.58
C ASP A 33 -14.79 -2.46 -7.79
N ILE A 34 -13.57 -2.97 -7.59
CA ILE A 34 -12.48 -2.89 -8.59
C ILE A 34 -12.88 -3.66 -9.86
N PRO A 35 -12.91 -3.00 -11.04
CA PRO A 35 -13.24 -3.67 -12.30
C PRO A 35 -12.25 -4.80 -12.62
N ASP A 36 -12.73 -5.90 -13.19
CA ASP A 36 -11.90 -7.06 -13.57
C ASP A 36 -10.72 -6.68 -14.49
N SER A 37 -10.92 -5.68 -15.35
CA SER A 37 -9.89 -5.16 -16.25
C SER A 37 -8.74 -4.46 -15.53
N GLU A 38 -8.97 -3.94 -14.33
CA GLU A 38 -7.98 -3.21 -13.53
C GLU A 38 -7.30 -4.10 -12.48
N LEU A 39 -7.90 -5.26 -12.14
CA LEU A 39 -7.37 -6.16 -11.08
C LEU A 39 -5.89 -6.52 -11.26
N ALA A 40 -5.42 -6.68 -12.49
CA ALA A 40 -4.03 -6.99 -12.77
C ALA A 40 -3.08 -5.85 -12.35
N ASP A 41 -3.46 -4.60 -12.61
CA ASP A 41 -2.66 -3.42 -12.28
C ASP A 41 -2.62 -3.19 -10.77
N TYR A 42 -3.76 -3.36 -10.08
CA TYR A 42 -3.82 -3.27 -8.62
C TYR A 42 -2.98 -4.36 -7.94
N ARG A 43 -3.02 -5.60 -8.45
CA ARG A 43 -2.17 -6.71 -7.93
C ARG A 43 -0.69 -6.41 -8.14
N SER A 44 -0.31 -5.98 -9.34
CA SER A 44 1.07 -5.59 -9.66
C SER A 44 1.56 -4.47 -8.74
N GLY A 45 0.75 -3.43 -8.52
CA GLY A 45 1.09 -2.33 -7.61
C GLY A 45 1.31 -2.80 -6.17
N LEU A 46 0.45 -3.69 -5.66
CA LEU A 46 0.61 -4.27 -4.32
C LEU A 46 1.84 -5.17 -4.23
N GLU A 47 2.13 -5.97 -5.25
CA GLU A 47 3.32 -6.84 -5.29
C GLU A 47 4.62 -6.01 -5.24
N ILE A 48 4.69 -4.92 -6.00
CA ILE A 48 5.83 -3.99 -5.99
C ILE A 48 5.99 -3.35 -4.61
N ALA A 49 4.91 -2.81 -4.05
CA ALA A 49 4.95 -2.19 -2.72
C ALA A 49 5.35 -3.19 -1.63
N LEU A 50 4.82 -4.41 -1.69
CA LEU A 50 5.15 -5.49 -0.75
C LEU A 50 6.60 -5.93 -0.88
N SER A 51 7.15 -6.03 -2.11
CA SER A 51 8.56 -6.33 -2.33
C SER A 51 9.45 -5.25 -1.72
N CYS A 52 9.14 -3.97 -1.94
CA CYS A 52 9.88 -2.86 -1.36
C CYS A 52 9.92 -2.93 0.18
N GLY A 53 8.77 -3.24 0.80
CA GLY A 53 8.68 -3.42 2.25
C GLY A 53 9.46 -4.63 2.76
N ARG A 54 9.39 -5.77 2.04
CA ARG A 54 10.16 -6.99 2.37
C ARG A 54 11.66 -6.73 2.34
N ASP A 55 12.15 -6.07 1.29
CA ASP A 55 13.57 -5.75 1.14
C ASP A 55 14.05 -4.82 2.26
N SER A 56 13.22 -3.83 2.62
CA SER A 56 13.52 -2.88 3.71
C SER A 56 13.53 -3.54 5.08
N LEU A 57 12.60 -4.48 5.34
CA LEU A 57 12.59 -5.29 6.56
C LEU A 57 13.79 -6.24 6.64
N ALA A 58 14.18 -6.87 5.53
CA ALA A 58 15.37 -7.72 5.45
C ALA A 58 16.65 -6.93 5.72
N ALA A 59 16.69 -5.66 5.31
CA ALA A 59 17.76 -4.70 5.63
C ALA A 59 17.71 -4.19 7.09
N ARG A 60 16.71 -4.62 7.89
CA ARG A 60 16.50 -4.21 9.29
C ARG A 60 16.34 -2.69 9.45
N GLU A 61 15.71 -2.05 8.46
CA GLU A 61 15.39 -0.63 8.56
C GLU A 61 14.30 -0.36 9.63
N PRO A 62 14.26 0.86 10.19
CA PRO A 62 13.20 1.27 11.11
C PRO A 62 11.80 1.09 10.52
N ALA A 63 10.83 0.67 11.33
CA ALA A 63 9.48 0.33 10.86
C ALA A 63 8.77 1.51 10.17
N ASP A 64 8.97 2.74 10.65
CA ASP A 64 8.47 3.97 10.05
C ASP A 64 9.10 4.26 8.68
N VAL A 65 10.40 3.97 8.51
CA VAL A 65 11.07 4.06 7.20
C VAL A 65 10.53 3.01 6.22
N VAL A 66 10.31 1.78 6.69
CA VAL A 66 9.74 0.69 5.89
C VAL A 66 8.36 1.09 5.37
N VAL A 67 7.44 1.52 6.25
CA VAL A 67 6.08 1.87 5.81
C VAL A 67 6.09 3.09 4.89
N MET A 68 6.96 4.09 5.13
CA MET A 68 7.08 5.24 4.23
C MET A 68 7.49 4.81 2.81
N LYS A 69 8.48 3.91 2.66
CA LYS A 69 8.89 3.38 1.35
C LYS A 69 7.77 2.59 0.66
N VAL A 70 7.03 1.79 1.42
CA VAL A 70 5.87 1.04 0.91
C VAL A 70 4.80 1.99 0.39
N ILE A 71 4.45 3.03 1.15
CA ILE A 71 3.44 4.02 0.73
C ILE A 71 3.93 4.82 -0.49
N VAL A 72 5.21 5.21 -0.55
CA VAL A 72 5.79 5.85 -1.74
C VAL A 72 5.61 4.98 -2.99
N ALA A 73 5.80 3.67 -2.89
CA ALA A 73 5.56 2.76 -4.01
C ALA A 73 4.08 2.71 -4.45
N LEU A 74 3.14 2.79 -3.50
CA LEU A 74 1.70 2.90 -3.81
C LEU A 74 1.38 4.25 -4.47
N GLU A 75 1.84 5.36 -3.89
CA GLU A 75 1.66 6.71 -4.42
C GLU A 75 2.26 6.88 -5.81
N ASP A 76 3.38 6.23 -6.10
CA ASP A 76 4.01 6.30 -7.42
C ASP A 76 3.34 5.38 -8.46
N SER A 77 2.49 4.44 -8.06
CA SER A 77 1.94 3.40 -8.97
C SER A 77 1.08 3.96 -10.11
N GLY A 78 0.30 5.01 -9.87
CA GLY A 78 -0.74 5.45 -10.80
C GLY A 78 -2.08 4.73 -10.63
N SER A 79 -2.11 3.57 -9.96
CA SER A 79 -3.29 2.69 -9.89
C SER A 79 -4.15 2.92 -8.65
N PHE A 80 -3.61 3.56 -7.62
CA PHE A 80 -4.32 3.80 -6.36
C PHE A 80 -4.71 5.27 -6.22
N ASP A 81 -5.76 5.55 -5.45
CA ASP A 81 -6.20 6.91 -5.10
C ASP A 81 -5.26 7.53 -4.05
N ALA A 82 -4.00 7.71 -4.42
CA ALA A 82 -2.94 8.31 -3.62
C ALA A 82 -1.84 8.85 -4.55
N GLY A 83 -1.20 9.98 -4.18
CA GLY A 83 -0.11 10.56 -4.95
C GLY A 83 -0.42 10.68 -6.46
N ARG A 84 0.37 9.97 -7.29
CA ARG A 84 0.08 9.77 -8.71
C ARG A 84 -1.03 8.72 -8.83
N GLY A 85 -2.21 9.15 -9.27
CA GLY A 85 -3.41 8.30 -9.37
C GLY A 85 -4.60 8.89 -8.61
N SER A 86 -4.38 9.91 -7.78
CA SER A 86 -5.44 10.52 -7.00
C SER A 86 -6.61 11.04 -7.82
N VAL A 87 -7.79 10.75 -7.32
CA VAL A 87 -9.06 11.20 -7.90
C VAL A 87 -9.12 12.71 -7.86
N LEU A 88 -9.63 13.28 -8.95
CA LEU A 88 -9.72 14.72 -9.10
C LEU A 88 -10.97 15.25 -8.42
N ARG A 89 -10.85 16.43 -7.82
CA ARG A 89 -11.99 17.25 -7.41
C ARG A 89 -12.77 17.75 -8.62
N GLN A 90 -13.90 18.39 -8.35
CA GLN A 90 -14.75 19.03 -9.37
C GLN A 90 -13.99 20.06 -10.25
N ASP A 91 -12.97 20.73 -9.71
CA ASP A 91 -12.12 21.66 -10.44
C ASP A 91 -10.99 21.00 -11.25
N GLN A 92 -11.03 19.66 -11.38
CA GLN A 92 -10.03 18.84 -12.05
C GLN A 92 -8.64 18.88 -11.39
N THR A 93 -8.58 19.14 -10.09
CA THR A 93 -7.33 19.16 -9.33
C THR A 93 -7.25 18.01 -8.34
N ALA A 94 -6.08 17.37 -8.27
CA ALA A 94 -5.77 16.42 -7.21
C ALA A 94 -5.34 17.18 -5.95
N VAL A 95 -5.88 16.77 -4.82
CA VAL A 95 -5.53 17.28 -3.50
C VAL A 95 -5.38 16.12 -2.55
N LEU A 96 -4.29 16.12 -1.80
CA LEU A 96 -3.76 14.93 -1.16
C LEU A 96 -3.72 15.12 0.36
N ASP A 97 -4.00 14.02 1.07
CA ASP A 97 -3.89 13.90 2.52
C ASP A 97 -3.00 12.68 2.83
N ALA A 98 -2.14 12.78 3.84
CA ALA A 98 -1.31 11.67 4.28
C ALA A 98 -0.89 11.84 5.75
N GLY A 99 -0.59 10.74 6.43
CA GLY A 99 -0.10 10.75 7.79
C GLY A 99 0.59 9.45 8.18
N ILE A 100 1.48 9.54 9.16
CA ILE A 100 2.28 8.43 9.67
C ILE A 100 2.40 8.52 11.19
N MET A 101 2.38 7.36 11.85
CA MET A 101 2.55 7.24 13.30
C MET A 101 3.61 6.20 13.63
N ARG A 102 4.50 6.52 14.56
CA ARG A 102 5.46 5.57 15.13
C ARG A 102 4.92 5.03 16.46
N GLY A 103 4.70 3.72 16.53
CA GLY A 103 4.09 3.09 17.70
C GLY A 103 4.96 3.07 18.96
N SER A 104 6.29 3.19 18.84
CA SER A 104 7.22 3.08 19.97
C SER A 104 7.19 4.29 20.92
N ASP A 105 6.91 5.48 20.39
CA ASP A 105 6.93 6.76 21.10
C ASP A 105 5.67 7.61 20.87
N LEU A 106 4.71 7.07 20.09
CA LEU A 106 3.48 7.75 19.68
C LEU A 106 3.72 9.02 18.85
N ALA A 107 4.92 9.22 18.31
CA ALA A 107 5.19 10.35 17.42
C ALA A 107 4.33 10.24 16.15
N PHE A 108 3.78 11.37 15.73
CA PHE A 108 2.86 11.45 14.59
C PHE A 108 3.15 12.69 13.74
N GLY A 109 2.94 12.56 12.43
CA GLY A 109 2.96 13.66 11.48
C GLY A 109 1.91 13.45 10.40
N ALA A 110 1.31 14.54 9.92
CA ALA A 110 0.36 14.51 8.83
C ALA A 110 0.31 15.82 8.07
N ILE A 111 -0.15 15.72 6.83
CA ILE A 111 -0.48 16.84 5.96
C ILE A 111 -1.88 16.64 5.40
N GLY A 112 -2.52 17.76 5.05
CA GLY A 112 -3.85 17.73 4.46
C GLY A 112 -4.04 18.85 3.47
N ALA A 113 -4.93 18.60 2.52
CA ALA A 113 -5.29 19.49 1.44
C ALA A 113 -4.09 19.98 0.59
N VAL A 114 -3.00 19.20 0.49
CA VAL A 114 -1.79 19.63 -0.21
C VAL A 114 -1.87 19.39 -1.71
N ARG A 115 -1.08 20.17 -2.46
CA ARG A 115 -1.04 20.13 -3.93
C ARG A 115 0.40 20.12 -4.40
N ARG A 116 0.64 19.51 -5.56
CA ARG A 116 1.96 19.48 -6.23
C ARG A 116 3.08 18.87 -5.36
N VAL A 117 2.71 17.94 -4.49
CA VAL A 117 3.65 17.07 -3.75
C VAL A 117 3.58 15.71 -4.43
N ARG A 118 4.73 15.16 -4.82
CA ARG A 118 4.78 13.84 -5.49
C ARG A 118 4.38 12.73 -4.51
N ASN A 119 4.96 12.76 -3.32
CA ASN A 119 4.79 11.75 -2.28
C ASN A 119 4.37 12.39 -0.95
N PRO A 120 3.06 12.61 -0.73
CA PRO A 120 2.51 13.19 0.49
C PRO A 120 2.96 12.54 1.80
N ILE A 121 3.33 11.25 1.79
CA ILE A 121 3.76 10.55 3.01
C ILE A 121 5.14 11.01 3.55
N GLN A 122 5.95 11.71 2.74
CA GLN A 122 7.32 12.11 3.08
C GLN A 122 7.43 13.49 3.75
#